data_AF-X1BEB3-F1
#
_entry.id   AF-X1BEB3-F1
#
_cell.length_a   1.000
_cell.length_b   1.000
_cell.length_c   1.000
_cell.angle_alpha   90.00
_cell.angle_beta   90.00
_cell.angle_gamma   90.00
#
_symmetry.space_group_name_H-M   'P 1'
#
loop_
_entity.id
_entity.type
_entity.pdbx_description
1 polymer ?
#
loop_
_entity_poly.entity_id
_entity_poly.type
_entity_poly.pdbx_seq_one_letter_code
_entity_poly.pdbx_strand_id
1 'polypeptide(L)' 'MKDDLNISGIGIDLVEVDRIKKLIDKYPKFLNRFFTKNEIEYCNGKKNRAIHFAGKFAAKEAIYQIYWIWQ' A
#
# COMPACT_ATOMS: atom_id res chain seq x y z
N MET A 1 17.58 -7.05 -30.89
CA MET A 1 17.28 -6.98 -29.45
C MET A 1 16.44 -5.74 -29.21
N LYS A 2 15.12 -5.86 -29.33
CA LYS A 2 14.19 -4.94 -28.68
C LYS A 2 13.60 -5.78 -27.55
N ASP A 3 13.99 -5.48 -26.33
CA ASP A 3 13.23 -5.95 -25.18
C ASP A 3 11.98 -5.07 -25.16
N ASP A 4 10.95 -5.49 -25.89
CA ASP A 4 9.65 -4.84 -25.89
C ASP A 4 9.03 -5.08 -24.50
N LEU A 5 9.35 -4.19 -23.55
CA LEU A 5 8.69 -4.09 -22.24
C LEU A 5 7.20 -3.83 -22.49
N ASN A 6 6.43 -4.91 -22.63
CA ASN A 6 5.00 -4.85 -22.83
C ASN A 6 4.33 -4.55 -21.48
N ILE A 7 3.74 -3.36 -21.35
CA ILE A 7 3.07 -2.92 -20.12
C ILE A 7 1.75 -3.69 -20.00
N SER A 8 1.68 -4.61 -19.04
CA SER A 8 0.52 -5.46 -18.78
C SER A 8 -0.60 -4.77 -18.00
N GLY A 9 -0.49 -3.48 -17.68
CA GLY A 9 -1.56 -2.74 -17.00
C GLY A 9 -1.05 -1.60 -16.12
N ILE A 10 -1.94 -0.65 -15.83
CA ILE A 10 -1.69 0.48 -14.94
C ILE A 10 -2.79 0.52 -13.89
N GLY A 11 -2.40 0.70 -12.63
CA GLY A 11 -3.30 0.87 -11.50
C GLY A 11 -2.98 2.15 -10.75
N ILE A 12 -4.01 2.83 -10.27
CA ILE A 12 -3.91 4.06 -9.49
C ILE A 12 -4.85 3.97 -8.30
N ASP A 13 -4.37 4.36 -7.13
CA ASP A 13 -5.20 4.43 -5.93
C ASP A 13 -4.87 5.69 -5.11
N LEU A 14 -5.90 6.27 -4.51
CA LEU A 14 -5.79 7.46 -3.66
C LEU A 14 -6.30 7.14 -2.27
N VAL A 15 -5.44 7.33 -1.27
CA VAL A 15 -5.74 7.02 0.12
C VAL A 15 -5.58 8.24 1.01
N GLU A 16 -6.63 8.54 1.77
CA GLU A 16 -6.59 9.58 2.80
C GLU A 16 -5.70 9.15 3.99
N VAL A 17 -4.68 9.94 4.31
CA VAL A 17 -3.73 9.65 5.40
C VAL A 17 -4.43 9.58 6.76
N ASP A 18 -5.39 10.46 7.01
CA ASP A 18 -6.12 10.50 8.27
C ASP A 18 -7.02 9.27 8.46
N ARG A 19 -7.54 8.70 7.36
CA ARG A 19 -8.27 7.43 7.40
C ARG A 19 -7.36 6.30 7.86
N ILE A 20 -6.15 6.21 7.30
CA ILE A 20 -5.17 5.18 7.68
C ILE A 20 -4.72 5.35 9.13
N LYS A 21 -4.49 6.58 9.57
CA LYS A 21 -4.19 6.88 10.97
C LYS A 21 -5.29 6.36 11.91
N LYS A 22 -6.55 6.71 11.63
CA LYS A 22 -7.71 6.25 12.40
C LYS A 22 -7.83 4.72 12.40
N LEU A 23 -7.55 4.05 11.28
CA LEU A 23 -7.59 2.59 11.19
C LEU A 23 -6.50 1.93 12.03
N ILE A 24 -5.28 2.44 12.00
CA ILE A 24 -4.17 1.94 12.81
C ILE A 24 -4.48 2.10 14.30
N ASP A 25 -5.01 3.26 14.69
CA ASP A 25 -5.30 3.57 16.09
C ASP A 25 -6.52 2.78 16.61
N LYS A 26 -7.54 2.57 15.77
CA LYS A 26 -8.79 1.88 16.14
C LYS A 26 -8.68 0.35 16.08
N TYR A 27 -7.85 -0.20 15.19
CA TYR A 27 -7.78 -1.64 14.93
C TYR A 27 -6.35 -2.18 15.08
N PRO A 28 -6.00 -2.75 16.25
CA PRO A 28 -4.64 -3.23 16.54
C PRO A 28 -4.13 -4.30 15.56
N LYS A 29 -5.05 -5.07 14.95
CA LYS A 29 -4.73 -6.13 13.99
C LYS A 29 -4.54 -5.61 12.56
N PHE A 30 -4.85 -4.35 12.27
CA PHE A 30 -4.81 -3.78 10.92
C PHE A 30 -3.40 -3.91 10.32
N LEU A 31 -2.38 -3.50 11.07
CA LEU A 31 -0.99 -3.55 10.60
C LEU A 31 -0.56 -4.97 10.23
N ASN A 32 -0.82 -5.93 11.12
CA ASN A 32 -0.43 -7.33 10.90
C ASN A 32 -1.21 -8.02 9.77
N ARG A 33 -2.37 -7.47 9.37
CA ARG A 33 -3.18 -8.03 8.29
C ARG A 33 -2.73 -7.57 6.91
N PHE A 34 -2.32 -6.30 6.77
CA PHE A 34 -2.04 -5.67 5.47
C PHE A 34 -0.55 -5.43 5.20
N PHE A 35 0.28 -5.45 6.25
CA PHE A 35 1.70 -5.14 6.15
C PHE A 35 2.56 -6.29 6.68
N THR A 36 3.70 -6.49 6.03
CA THR A 36 4.74 -7.41 6.49
C THR A 36 5.49 -6.80 7.69
N LYS A 37 6.21 -7.65 8.45
CA LYS A 37 7.03 -7.19 9.59
C LYS A 37 8.01 -6.08 9.20
N ASN A 38 8.72 -6.26 8.07
CA ASN A 38 9.70 -5.29 7.58
C ASN A 38 9.04 -3.94 7.20
N GLU A 39 7.83 -3.97 6.64
CA GLU A 39 7.09 -2.74 6.31
C GLU A 39 6.65 -2.00 7.57
N ILE A 40 6.19 -2.74 8.58
CA ILE A 40 5.79 -2.18 9.87
C ILE A 40 6.98 -1.51 10.55
N GLU A 41 8.12 -2.22 10.63
CA GLU A 41 9.37 -1.70 11.20
C GLU A 41 9.83 -0.43 10.47
N TYR A 42 9.87 -0.48 9.14
CA TYR A 42 10.25 0.68 8.33
C TYR A 42 9.36 1.90 8.60
N CYS A 43 8.04 1.73 8.61
CA CYS A 43 7.10 2.83 8.78
C CYS A 43 7.10 3.39 10.21
N ASN A 44 7.25 2.53 11.22
CA ASN A 44 7.38 2.94 12.62
C ASN A 44 8.67 3.73 12.89
N GLY A 45 9.74 3.48 12.14
CA GLY A 45 10.99 4.25 12.22
C GLY A 45 10.93 5.67 11.61
N LYS A 46 9.77 6.12 11.12
CA LYS A 46 9.61 7.44 10.49
C LYS A 46 8.82 8.39 11.38
N LYS A 47 9.19 9.69 11.32
CA LYS A 47 8.57 10.76 12.10
C LYS A 47 7.06 10.84 11.90
N ASN A 48 6.58 10.65 10.67
CA ASN A 48 5.15 10.57 10.37
C ASN A 48 4.80 9.18 9.85
N ARG A 49 4.68 8.19 10.73
CA ARG A 49 4.40 6.81 10.32
C ARG A 49 3.12 6.66 9.48
N ALA A 50 2.09 7.47 9.74
CA ALA A 50 0.79 7.34 9.08
C ALA A 50 0.86 7.61 7.56
N ILE A 51 1.62 8.61 7.11
CA ILE A 51 1.78 8.89 5.67
C ILE A 51 2.52 7.75 4.95
N HIS A 52 3.51 7.14 5.61
CA HIS A 52 4.24 6.00 5.04
C HIS A 52 3.36 4.74 4.94
N PHE A 53 2.54 4.47 5.96
CA PHE A 53 1.55 3.40 5.88
C PHE A 53 0.50 3.67 4.79
N ALA A 54 0.03 4.91 4.64
CA ALA A 54 -0.96 5.28 3.63
C ALA A 54 -0.42 5.11 2.20
N GLY A 55 0.79 5.59 1.92
CA GLY A 55 1.41 5.41 0.60
C GLY A 55 1.63 3.94 0.26
N LYS A 56 2.08 3.12 1.22
CA LYS A 56 2.21 1.67 1.02
C LYS A 56 0.88 0.97 0.83
N PHE A 57 -0.16 1.41 1.53
CA PHE A 57 -1.51 0.88 1.36
C PHE A 57 -2.03 1.17 -0.06
N ALA A 58 -1.92 2.42 -0.52
CA ALA A 58 -2.31 2.83 -1.87
C ALA A 58 -1.56 2.04 -2.95
N ALA A 59 -0.24 1.83 -2.77
CA ALA A 59 0.54 1.03 -3.71
C ALA A 59 0.05 -0.43 -3.81
N LYS A 60 -0.35 -1.03 -2.69
CA LYS A 60 -0.90 -2.41 -2.68
C LYS A 60 -2.26 -2.46 -3.37
N GLU A 61 -3.14 -1.49 -3.13
CA GLU A 61 -4.46 -1.41 -3.78
C GLU A 61 -4.34 -1.17 -5.29
N ALA A 62 -3.43 -0.29 -5.72
CA ALA A 62 -3.16 -0.04 -7.14
C ALA A 62 -2.68 -1.31 -7.87
N ILE A 63 -1.81 -2.10 -7.23
CA ILE A 63 -1.39 -3.41 -7.77
C ILE A 63 -2.60 -4.35 -7.84
N TYR A 64 -3.40 -4.41 -6.78
CA TYR A 64 -4.58 -5.27 -6.72
C TYR A 64 -5.57 -4.94 -7.84
N GLN A 65 -5.80 -3.66 -8.14
CA GLN A 65 -6.64 -3.19 -9.24
C GLN A 65 -6.24 -3.80 -10.59
N ILE A 66 -4.92 -3.85 -10.88
CA ILE A 66 -4.44 -4.47 -12.12
C ILE A 66 -4.82 -5.95 -12.14
N TYR A 67 -4.59 -6.69 -11.05
CA TYR A 67 -4.88 -8.13 -11.00
C TYR A 67 -6.35 -8.48 -11.25
N TRP A 68 -7.31 -7.67 -10.80
CA TRP A 68 -8.74 -7.93 -11.03
C TRP A 68 -9.18 -7.73 -12.47
N ILE A 69 -8.53 -6.85 -13.22
CA ILE A 69 -8.88 -6.59 -14.62
C ILE A 69 -8.53 -7.78 -15.54
N TRP A 70 -7.63 -8.66 -15.09
CA TRP A 70 -7.14 -9.81 -15.86
C TRP A 70 -7.78 -11.16 -15.48
N GLN A 71 -8.82 -11.18 -14.64
CA GLN A 71 -9.63 -12.37 -14.37
C GLN A 71 -11.00 -12.27 -15.03
#